data_AF-A0A9E4J8M3-F1
#
_entry.id   AF-A0A9E4J8M3-F1
#
_cell.length_a   1.000
_cell.length_b   1.000
_cell.length_c   1.000
_cell.angle_alpha   90.00
_cell.angle_beta   90.00
_cell.angle_gamma   90.00
#
_symmetry.space_group_name_H-M   'P 1'
#
loop_
_entity.id
_entity.type
_entity.pdbx_description
1 polymer ?
#
loop_
_entity_poly.entity_id
_entity_poly.type
_entity_poly.pdbx_seq_one_letter_code
_entity_poly.pdbx_strand_id
1 'polypeptide(L)'
;MKHAGLVSSLVFGCLLTATAHAEDTHTVSAAPGKTKVGTPATLAVTIEGKNGWHLNAEAPITMKLSPSAGVTVPKDKLGRGDLAESTQQRARFDVTATPHDVGPKRIEAEARFVMCQETACKPVKETVVLALEALASEAPGDGKAKAKSKAGKRD
;
A
#
# COMPACT_ATOMS: atom_id res chain seq x y z
N MET A 1 44.82 -62.98 2.63
CA MET A 1 44.00 -62.23 1.65
C MET A 1 43.05 -61.36 2.50
N LYS A 2 43.41 -60.12 2.89
CA LYS A 2 43.22 -58.83 2.19
C LYS A 2 41.75 -58.64 1.72
N HIS A 3 40.91 -57.68 2.12
CA HIS A 3 40.98 -56.43 2.90
C HIS A 3 39.57 -56.07 3.45
N ALA A 4 39.51 -55.44 4.62
CA ALA A 4 38.38 -54.63 5.12
C ALA A 4 39.03 -53.49 5.93
N GLY A 5 38.61 -52.23 5.95
CA GLY A 5 37.55 -51.48 5.29
C GLY A 5 37.66 -50.04 5.81
N LEU A 6 36.79 -49.18 5.30
CA LEU A 6 36.39 -47.87 5.83
C LEU A 6 37.36 -46.67 5.66
N VAL A 7 37.11 -45.92 4.60
CA VAL A 7 37.55 -44.53 4.42
C VAL A 7 36.62 -43.62 5.24
N SER A 8 37.17 -42.87 6.19
CA SER A 8 36.46 -41.81 6.93
C SER A 8 37.01 -40.46 6.49
N SER A 9 36.37 -39.86 5.49
CA SER A 9 36.65 -38.49 5.05
C SER A 9 35.76 -37.54 5.85
N LEU A 10 36.37 -36.81 6.79
CA LEU A 10 35.74 -35.68 7.49
C LEU A 10 35.53 -34.54 6.49
N VAL A 11 34.28 -34.32 6.10
CA VAL A 11 33.85 -33.14 5.35
C VAL A 11 33.81 -31.95 6.30
N PHE A 12 34.73 -31.01 6.11
CA PHE A 12 34.80 -29.74 6.84
C PHE A 12 33.71 -28.80 6.30
N GLY A 13 32.58 -28.71 7.00
CA GLY A 13 31.48 -27.81 6.66
C GLY A 13 31.86 -26.34 6.92
N CYS A 14 32.08 -25.56 5.87
CA CYS A 14 32.23 -24.11 5.96
C CYS A 14 30.84 -23.48 6.20
N LEU A 15 30.58 -23.08 7.43
CA LEU A 15 29.44 -22.23 7.81
C LEU A 15 29.74 -20.79 7.35
N LEU A 16 29.32 -20.44 6.14
CA LEU A 16 29.22 -19.05 5.69
C LEU A 16 27.95 -18.45 6.29
N THR A 17 28.08 -17.74 7.41
CA THR A 17 27.03 -16.85 7.89
C THR A 17 27.00 -15.61 7.01
N ALA A 18 26.25 -15.67 5.91
CA ALA A 18 25.96 -14.50 5.08
C ALA A 18 25.03 -13.56 5.86
N THR A 19 25.59 -12.52 6.48
CA THR A 19 24.83 -11.38 6.97
C THR A 19 24.38 -10.57 5.76
N ALA A 20 23.15 -10.82 5.29
CA ALA A 20 22.49 -9.96 4.33
C ALA A 20 22.28 -8.58 4.97
N HIS A 21 23.17 -7.62 4.69
CA HIS A 21 22.90 -6.22 4.98
C HIS A 21 21.76 -5.79 4.06
N ALA A 22 20.57 -5.56 4.63
CA ALA A 22 19.54 -4.80 3.96
C ALA A 22 20.10 -3.38 3.74
N GLU A 23 20.52 -3.07 2.52
CA GLU A 23 20.92 -1.71 2.18
C GLU A 23 19.69 -0.79 2.27
N ASP A 24 19.77 0.26 3.09
CA ASP A 24 18.72 1.28 3.29
C ASP A 24 18.62 2.16 2.03
N THR A 25 18.08 1.60 0.95
CA THR A 25 18.01 2.26 -0.37
C THR A 25 16.86 3.26 -0.46
N HIS A 26 15.83 3.11 0.38
CA HIS A 26 14.60 3.88 0.29
C HIS A 26 13.83 3.88 1.61
N THR A 27 12.77 4.67 1.67
CA THR A 27 11.69 4.55 2.65
C THR A 27 10.34 4.49 1.97
N VAL A 28 9.43 3.71 2.54
CA VAL A 28 8.00 3.75 2.20
C VAL A 28 7.24 4.14 3.46
N SER A 29 6.45 5.22 3.37
CA SER A 29 5.69 5.75 4.51
C SER A 29 4.23 5.99 4.13
N ALA A 30 3.35 5.81 5.11
CA ALA A 30 1.94 6.18 5.01
C ALA A 30 1.54 6.97 6.25
N ALA A 31 0.76 8.03 6.04
CA ALA A 31 0.17 8.80 7.13
C ALA A 31 -1.23 8.24 7.47
N PRO A 32 -1.60 8.14 8.76
CA PRO A 32 -2.95 7.76 9.15
C PRO A 32 -3.95 8.83 8.71
N GLY A 33 -5.12 8.41 8.24
CA GLY A 33 -6.23 9.30 7.92
C GLY A 33 -7.42 9.13 8.86
N LYS A 34 -8.34 10.09 8.79
CA LYS A 34 -9.63 10.05 9.48
C LYS A 34 -10.72 10.58 8.56
N THR A 35 -11.89 9.96 8.56
CA THR A 35 -13.06 10.42 7.80
C THR A 35 -14.36 9.94 8.44
N LYS A 36 -15.51 10.48 8.02
CA LYS A 36 -16.82 9.95 8.40
C LYS A 36 -17.18 8.75 7.50
N VAL A 37 -17.96 7.80 8.02
CA VAL A 37 -18.56 6.72 7.23
C VAL A 37 -19.27 7.30 5.99
N GLY A 38 -19.07 6.67 4.83
CA GLY A 38 -19.61 7.10 3.53
C GLY A 38 -18.90 8.29 2.90
N THR A 39 -17.93 8.93 3.57
CA THR A 39 -17.15 10.04 3.03
C THR A 39 -15.78 9.56 2.55
N PRO A 40 -15.41 9.78 1.28
CA PRO A 40 -14.08 9.43 0.78
C PRO A 40 -12.97 10.15 1.56
N ALA A 41 -11.93 9.40 1.90
CA ALA A 41 -10.66 9.92 2.40
C ALA A 41 -9.56 9.71 1.37
N THR A 42 -8.61 10.64 1.31
CA THR A 42 -7.36 10.47 0.56
C THR A 42 -6.22 10.18 1.53
N LEU A 43 -5.55 9.05 1.33
CA LEU A 43 -4.42 8.60 2.12
C LEU A 43 -3.17 8.58 1.24
N ALA A 44 -2.09 9.22 1.69
CA ALA A 44 -0.85 9.27 0.94
C ALA A 44 0.06 8.10 1.30
N VAL A 45 0.63 7.46 0.27
CA VAL A 45 1.78 6.56 0.41
C VAL A 45 2.94 7.16 -0.37
N THR A 46 4.06 7.38 0.32
CA THR A 46 5.23 8.04 -0.27
C THR A 46 6.44 7.12 -0.24
N ILE A 47 7.08 6.98 -1.40
CA ILE A 47 8.34 6.27 -1.60
C ILE A 47 9.42 7.33 -1.82
N GLU A 48 10.52 7.25 -1.06
CA GLU A 48 11.66 8.17 -1.16
C GLU A 48 12.95 7.39 -1.30
N GLY A 49 13.79 7.79 -2.26
CA GLY A 49 15.16 7.29 -2.36
C GLY A 49 16.06 7.82 -1.25
N LYS A 50 17.10 7.06 -0.93
CA LYS A 50 18.09 7.39 0.09
C LYS A 50 19.49 6.96 -0.33
N ASN A 51 20.51 7.52 0.31
CA ASN A 51 21.89 7.04 0.18
C ASN A 51 22.35 6.93 -1.30
N GLY A 52 22.02 7.94 -2.11
CA GLY A 52 22.34 8.00 -3.56
C GLY A 52 21.44 7.14 -4.45
N TRP A 53 20.55 6.32 -3.89
CA TRP A 53 19.55 5.59 -4.65
C TRP A 53 18.38 6.49 -5.04
N HIS A 54 17.80 6.22 -6.21
CA HIS A 54 16.69 6.97 -6.78
C HIS A 54 15.72 6.03 -7.48
N LEU A 55 14.49 6.46 -7.71
CA LEU A 55 13.50 5.70 -8.48
C LEU A 55 13.93 5.59 -9.94
N ASN A 56 13.74 4.43 -10.54
CA ASN A 56 13.88 4.26 -11.98
C ASN A 56 12.73 4.99 -12.71
N ALA A 57 13.04 5.76 -13.76
CA ALA A 57 12.07 6.54 -14.51
C ALA A 57 11.20 5.70 -15.48
N GLU A 58 11.70 4.56 -15.93
CA GLU A 58 11.08 3.74 -16.99
C GLU A 58 10.44 2.47 -16.45
N ALA A 59 11.02 1.88 -15.40
CA ALA A 59 10.53 0.64 -14.82
C ALA A 59 9.12 0.81 -14.22
N PRO A 60 8.31 -0.25 -14.20
CA PRO A 60 7.01 -0.21 -13.55
C PRO A 60 7.12 0.19 -12.08
N ILE A 61 6.29 1.15 -11.69
CA ILE A 61 5.96 1.44 -10.29
C ILE A 61 4.48 1.15 -10.11
N THR A 62 4.15 0.24 -9.20
CA THR A 62 2.77 -0.22 -8.99
C THR A 62 2.47 -0.35 -7.52
N MET A 63 1.21 -0.16 -7.15
CA MET A 63 0.72 -0.42 -5.81
C MET A 63 -0.57 -1.24 -5.86
N LYS A 64 -0.55 -2.43 -5.27
CA LYS A 64 -1.73 -3.26 -5.10
C LYS A 64 -2.35 -2.98 -3.73
N LEU A 65 -3.64 -2.69 -3.71
CA LEU A 65 -4.42 -2.37 -2.52
C LEU A 65 -5.33 -3.54 -2.15
N SER A 66 -5.31 -3.90 -0.88
CA SER A 66 -6.19 -4.90 -0.27
C SER A 66 -6.94 -4.24 0.89
N PRO A 67 -8.13 -3.63 0.65
CA PRO A 67 -8.92 -3.00 1.71
C PRO A 67 -9.50 -4.05 2.66
N SER A 68 -9.55 -3.73 3.95
CA SER A 68 -10.29 -4.52 4.95
C SER A 68 -11.79 -4.48 4.68
N ALA A 69 -12.54 -5.40 5.28
CA ALA A 69 -14.01 -5.40 5.22
C ALA A 69 -14.62 -4.02 5.60
N GLY A 70 -15.63 -3.61 4.84
CA GLY A 70 -16.29 -2.31 5.02
C GLY A 70 -15.46 -1.12 4.55
N VAL A 71 -14.50 -1.31 3.64
CA VAL A 71 -13.81 -0.23 2.92
C VAL A 71 -13.86 -0.50 1.43
N THR A 72 -14.17 0.52 0.64
CA THR A 72 -14.08 0.47 -0.82
C THR A 72 -12.95 1.38 -1.29
N VAL A 73 -12.15 0.87 -2.23
CA VAL A 73 -11.22 1.66 -3.04
C VAL A 73 -11.71 1.65 -4.49
N PRO A 74 -11.68 2.78 -5.22
CA PRO A 74 -12.16 2.81 -6.62
C PRO A 74 -11.32 1.95 -7.57
N LYS A 75 -10.04 1.77 -7.25
CA LYS A 75 -9.07 1.02 -8.04
C LYS A 75 -8.17 0.27 -7.07
N ASP A 76 -8.06 -1.05 -7.24
CA ASP A 76 -7.27 -1.94 -6.37
C ASP A 76 -5.81 -2.10 -6.84
N LYS A 77 -5.49 -1.61 -8.04
CA LYS A 77 -4.14 -1.60 -8.59
C LYS A 77 -3.81 -0.25 -9.20
N LEU A 78 -2.91 0.48 -8.55
CA LEU A 78 -2.37 1.75 -9.02
C LEU A 78 -1.06 1.51 -9.79
N GLY A 79 -0.78 2.34 -10.78
CA GLY A 79 0.46 2.35 -11.56
C GLY A 79 1.03 3.76 -11.70
N ARG A 80 2.10 3.90 -12.48
CA ARG A 80 2.79 5.19 -12.71
C ARG A 80 1.85 6.35 -13.09
N GLY A 81 0.82 6.09 -13.89
CA GLY A 81 -0.17 7.10 -14.29
C GLY A 81 -1.12 7.56 -13.17
N ASP A 82 -1.15 6.86 -12.04
CA ASP A 82 -1.95 7.21 -10.86
C ASP A 82 -1.09 7.92 -9.77
N LEU A 83 0.18 8.24 -10.07
CA LEU A 83 1.03 8.96 -9.14
C LEU A 83 0.58 10.42 -9.01
N ALA A 84 0.36 10.84 -7.76
CA ALA A 84 0.15 12.24 -7.40
C ALA A 84 1.46 13.04 -7.39
N GLU A 85 2.60 12.35 -7.32
CA GLU A 85 3.93 12.92 -7.51
C GLU A 85 4.87 11.88 -8.13
N SER A 86 5.66 12.29 -9.12
CA SER A 86 6.67 11.44 -9.75
C SER A 86 7.92 12.26 -10.06
N THR A 87 8.95 12.07 -9.24
CA THR A 87 10.29 12.60 -9.47
C THR A 87 11.31 11.46 -9.38
N GLN A 88 12.57 11.74 -9.67
CA GLN A 88 13.63 10.75 -9.52
C GLN A 88 13.82 10.32 -8.05
N GLN A 89 13.58 11.21 -7.09
CA GLN A 89 13.80 10.94 -5.66
C GLN A 89 12.54 10.52 -4.91
N ARG A 90 11.36 10.84 -5.43
CA ARG A 90 10.10 10.68 -4.72
C ARG A 90 8.97 10.24 -5.65
N ALA A 91 8.19 9.27 -5.20
CA ALA A 91 6.90 8.93 -5.79
C ALA A 91 5.82 8.92 -4.70
N ARG A 92 4.66 9.50 -5.01
CA ARG A 92 3.51 9.51 -4.10
C ARG A 92 2.27 8.99 -4.81
N PHE A 93 1.59 8.07 -4.17
CA PHE A 93 0.24 7.66 -4.54
C PHE A 93 -0.77 8.26 -3.56
N ASP A 94 -1.86 8.78 -4.12
CA ASP A 94 -3.01 9.24 -3.34
C ASP A 94 -4.12 8.19 -3.42
N VAL A 95 -4.23 7.39 -2.36
CA VAL A 95 -5.19 6.29 -2.26
C VAL A 95 -6.51 6.85 -1.75
N THR A 96 -7.52 6.85 -2.62
CA THR A 96 -8.90 7.18 -2.22
C THR A 96 -9.58 5.96 -1.60
N ALA A 97 -10.13 6.11 -0.41
CA ALA A 97 -10.82 5.05 0.31
C ALA A 97 -12.10 5.56 0.97
N THR A 98 -13.17 4.78 0.89
CA THR A 98 -14.46 5.11 1.53
C THR A 98 -14.81 4.02 2.55
N PRO A 99 -14.87 4.33 3.85
CA PRO A 99 -15.29 3.38 4.87
C PRO A 99 -16.82 3.34 5.00
N HIS A 100 -17.35 2.15 5.31
CA HIS A 100 -18.79 1.88 5.43
C HIS A 100 -19.25 1.57 6.86
N ASP A 101 -18.32 1.32 7.77
CA ASP A 101 -18.60 1.14 9.20
C ASP A 101 -17.65 1.99 10.04
N VAL A 102 -18.10 2.34 11.24
CA VAL A 102 -17.31 3.09 12.22
C VAL A 102 -16.16 2.23 12.76
N GLY A 103 -15.08 2.89 13.15
CA GLY A 103 -13.92 2.31 13.82
C GLY A 103 -12.67 2.24 12.94
N PRO A 104 -11.62 1.56 13.45
CA PRO A 104 -10.35 1.46 12.76
C PRO A 104 -10.49 0.58 11.51
N LYS A 105 -10.06 1.12 10.38
CA LYS A 105 -10.00 0.46 9.08
C LYS A 105 -8.55 0.38 8.60
N ARG A 106 -8.28 -0.60 7.74
CA ARG A 106 -6.94 -0.84 7.20
C ARG A 106 -7.00 -1.11 5.71
N ILE A 107 -6.00 -0.64 4.99
CA ILE A 107 -5.77 -1.00 3.60
C ILE A 107 -4.32 -1.46 3.54
N GLU A 108 -4.09 -2.73 3.23
CA GLU A 108 -2.74 -3.21 2.95
C GLU A 108 -2.36 -2.75 1.54
N ALA A 109 -1.17 -2.20 1.39
CA ALA A 109 -0.64 -1.73 0.13
C ALA A 109 0.73 -2.35 -0.14
N GLU A 110 0.79 -3.18 -1.19
CA GLU A 110 2.04 -3.75 -1.69
C GLU A 110 2.57 -2.87 -2.82
N ALA A 111 3.66 -2.15 -2.56
CA ALA A 111 4.38 -1.33 -3.54
C ALA A 111 5.47 -2.17 -4.22
N ARG A 112 5.56 -2.05 -5.55
CA ARG A 112 6.63 -2.64 -6.36
C ARG A 112 7.23 -1.57 -7.25
N PHE A 113 8.54 -1.44 -7.21
CA PHE A 113 9.30 -0.42 -7.93
C PHE A 113 10.76 -0.87 -8.12
N VAL A 114 11.56 -0.05 -8.79
CA VAL A 114 12.99 -0.29 -8.96
C VAL A 114 13.74 0.92 -8.45
N MET A 115 14.68 0.69 -7.53
CA MET A 115 15.65 1.68 -7.06
C MET A 115 16.93 1.54 -7.88
N CYS A 116 17.53 2.63 -8.32
CA CYS A 116 18.77 2.66 -9.08
C CYS A 116 19.80 3.61 -8.45
N GLN A 117 21.06 3.26 -8.65
CA GLN A 117 22.24 4.12 -8.60
C GLN A 117 22.87 4.15 -10.00
N GLU A 118 24.00 4.84 -10.13
CA GLU A 118 24.75 4.98 -11.39
C GLU A 118 25.04 3.64 -12.08
N THR A 119 25.41 2.60 -11.31
CA THR A 119 25.88 1.32 -11.86
C THR A 119 24.99 0.12 -11.50
N ALA A 120 23.91 0.32 -10.74
CA ALA A 120 23.08 -0.77 -10.25
C ALA A 120 21.60 -0.39 -10.15
N CYS A 121 20.71 -1.32 -10.49
CA CYS A 121 19.28 -1.21 -10.25
C CYS A 121 18.77 -2.45 -9.52
N LYS A 122 17.87 -2.26 -8.56
CA LYS A 122 17.33 -3.31 -7.70
C LYS A 122 15.81 -3.23 -7.67
N PRO A 123 15.09 -4.31 -8.05
CA PRO A 123 13.66 -4.42 -7.79
C PRO A 123 13.39 -4.44 -6.29
N VAL A 124 12.36 -3.72 -5.88
CA VAL A 124 11.93 -3.60 -4.49
C VAL A 124 10.46 -3.99 -4.40
N LYS A 125 10.12 -4.68 -3.31
CA LYS A 125 8.75 -4.99 -2.91
C LYS A 125 8.58 -4.67 -1.44
N GLU A 126 7.69 -3.73 -1.14
CA GLU A 126 7.39 -3.29 0.21
C GLU A 126 5.89 -3.39 0.49
N THR A 127 5.54 -3.73 1.72
CA THR A 127 4.15 -3.74 2.18
C THR A 127 3.98 -2.75 3.32
N VAL A 128 3.02 -1.85 3.17
CA VAL A 128 2.67 -0.81 4.14
C VAL A 128 1.17 -0.88 4.43
N VAL A 129 0.78 -0.57 5.67
CA VAL A 129 -0.62 -0.48 6.07
C VAL A 129 -1.04 0.98 6.13
N LEU A 130 -2.07 1.34 5.37
CA LEU A 130 -2.74 2.62 5.52
C LEU A 130 -3.82 2.48 6.60
N ALA A 131 -3.62 3.19 7.71
CA ALA A 131 -4.59 3.27 8.79
C ALA A 131 -5.63 4.36 8.49
N LEU A 132 -6.91 4.02 8.61
CA LEU A 132 -8.01 4.95 8.43
C LEU A 132 -8.96 4.82 9.62
N GLU A 133 -9.18 5.91 10.37
CA GLU A 133 -10.22 5.96 11.38
C GLU A 133 -11.54 6.40 10.74
N ALA A 134 -12.57 5.56 10.83
CA ALA A 134 -13.91 5.88 10.34
C ALA A 134 -14.79 6.34 11.50
N LEU A 135 -15.18 7.61 11.49
CA LEU A 135 -16.08 8.20 12.46
C LEU A 135 -17.53 8.01 12.03
N ALA A 136 -18.48 8.03 12.98
CA ALA A 136 -19.89 8.04 12.64
C ALA A 136 -20.20 9.20 11.69
N SER A 137 -20.90 8.90 10.58
CA SER A 137 -21.58 9.97 9.85
C SER A 137 -22.76 10.39 10.69
N GLU A 138 -22.82 11.67 11.08
CA GLU A 138 -24.08 12.24 11.54
C GLU A 138 -25.08 12.04 10.39
N ALA A 139 -26.20 11.39 10.69
CA ALA A 139 -27.20 11.07 9.68
C ALA A 139 -27.64 12.35 8.97
N PRO A 140 -27.90 12.33 7.64
CA PRO A 140 -28.78 13.32 7.05
C PRO A 140 -30.10 13.20 7.79
N GLY A 141 -30.45 14.23 8.58
CA GLY A 141 -31.73 14.28 9.27
C GLY A 141 -32.86 14.04 8.26
N ASP A 142 -33.86 13.29 8.70
CA ASP A 142 -35.10 12.96 7.99
C ASP A 142 -35.60 14.11 7.11
N GLY A 143 -35.18 14.11 5.84
CA GLY A 143 -35.80 14.89 4.79
C GLY A 143 -37.17 14.28 4.52
N LYS A 144 -38.18 14.71 5.28
CA LYS A 144 -39.59 14.53 4.90
C LYS A 144 -39.81 15.17 3.53
N ALA A 145 -39.59 14.40 2.46
CA ALA A 145 -40.22 14.66 1.18
C ALA A 145 -41.72 14.43 1.40
N LYS A 146 -42.44 15.53 1.67
CA LYS A 146 -43.89 15.54 1.78
C LYS A 146 -44.49 14.98 0.50
N ALA A 147 -45.04 13.77 0.59
CA ALA A 147 -46.16 13.37 -0.24
C ALA A 147 -47.29 14.39 -0.05
N LYS A 148 -47.55 15.24 -1.04
CA LYS A 148 -48.82 15.96 -1.18
C LYS A 148 -49.68 15.21 -2.19
N SER A 149 -50.43 14.24 -1.68
CA SER A 149 -51.61 13.67 -2.33
C SER A 149 -52.88 14.22 -1.65
N LYS A 150 -53.66 15.01 -2.37
CA LYS A 150 -55.15 15.17 -2.32
C LYS A 150 -55.52 16.39 -3.17
N ALA A 151 -56.12 16.26 -4.34
CA ALA A 151 -57.46 15.74 -4.64
C ALA A 151 -58.59 16.55 -3.96
N GLY A 152 -59.24 17.37 -4.79
CA GLY A 152 -60.69 17.61 -4.78
C GLY A 152 -61.27 18.52 -3.71
N LYS A 153 -61.71 19.71 -4.13
CA LYS A 153 -63.02 20.23 -3.71
C LYS A 153 -63.73 20.85 -4.91
N ARG A 154 -64.96 20.35 -5.13
CA ARG A 154 -65.97 20.86 -6.06
C ARG A 154 -66.55 22.15 -5.49
N ASP A 155 -66.84 23.10 -6.37
CA ASP A 155 -67.96 24.04 -6.26
C ASP A 155 -68.65 24.10 -7.62
#